data_AF-D3ALE7-F1
#
_entry.id   AF-D3ALE7-F1
#
_cell.length_a   1.000
_cell.length_b   1.000
_cell.length_c   1.000
_cell.angle_alpha   90.00
_cell.angle_beta   90.00
_cell.angle_gamma   90.00
#
_symmetry.space_group_name_H-M   'P 1'
#
loop_
_entity.id
_entity.type
_entity.pdbx_description
1 polymer ?
#
loop_
_entity_poly.entity_id
_entity_poly.type
_entity_poly.pdbx_seq_one_letter_code
_entity_poly.pdbx_strand_id
1 'polypeptide(L)'
;MNVTFRNAERKDTLLILQFIKELADNEKMLNEVVADETTLETWIFDKQKAEVIFALEDGKEVGFALFFHNFSTFLGRAGIYLEDLYVKPECRGKGYGKLF
;
A
#
# COMPACT_ATOMS: atom_id res chain seq x y z
N MET A 1 19.96 -10.96 1.36
CA MET A 1 18.67 -10.32 1.09
C MET A 1 18.68 -8.99 1.81
N ASN A 2 18.76 -7.88 1.08
CA ASN A 2 18.64 -6.55 1.67
C ASN A 2 17.29 -5.99 1.27
N VAL A 3 16.34 -5.99 2.20
CA VAL A 3 15.03 -5.38 2.01
C VAL A 3 15.09 -3.98 2.57
N THR A 4 14.69 -3.01 1.77
CA THR A 4 14.59 -1.60 2.19
C THR A 4 13.17 -1.11 2.00
N PHE A 5 12.83 -0.01 2.68
CA PHE A 5 11.52 0.60 2.58
C PHE A 5 11.65 2.06 2.15
N ARG A 6 10.70 2.52 1.36
CA ARG A 6 10.57 3.93 0.99
C ARG A 6 9.11 4.35 0.99
N ASN A 7 8.86 5.61 1.30
CA ASN A 7 7.55 6.21 1.08
C ASN A 7 7.27 6.29 -0.42
N ALA A 8 6.00 6.17 -0.80
CA ALA A 8 5.56 6.47 -2.14
C ALA A 8 5.70 7.97 -2.44
N GLU A 9 6.02 8.29 -3.68
CA GLU A 9 5.98 9.63 -4.25
C GLU A 9 4.85 9.72 -5.27
N ARG A 10 4.44 10.95 -5.65
CA ARG A 10 3.35 11.14 -6.64
C ARG A 10 3.59 10.40 -7.96
N LYS A 11 4.84 10.24 -8.38
CA LYS A 11 5.20 9.49 -9.59
C LYS A 11 4.87 7.99 -9.52
N ASP A 12 4.65 7.45 -8.33
CA ASP A 12 4.37 6.03 -8.10
C ASP A 12 2.87 5.70 -8.21
N THR A 13 1.98 6.68 -8.44
CA THR A 13 0.51 6.46 -8.47
C THR A 13 0.11 5.27 -9.35
N LEU A 14 0.69 5.16 -10.55
CA LEU A 14 0.40 4.06 -11.47
C LEU A 14 0.79 2.70 -10.87
N LEU A 15 1.93 2.63 -10.17
CA LEU A 15 2.38 1.40 -9.49
C LEU A 15 1.49 1.06 -8.29
N ILE A 16 1.04 2.06 -7.53
CA ILE A 16 0.08 1.87 -6.43
C ILE A 16 -1.21 1.27 -6.98
N LEU A 17 -1.78 1.85 -8.04
CA LEU A 17 -2.99 1.35 -8.67
C LEU A 17 -2.81 -0.08 -9.21
N GLN A 18 -1.65 -0.38 -9.78
CA GLN A 18 -1.31 -1.73 -10.22
C GLN A 18 -1.34 -2.71 -9.05
N PHE A 19 -0.70 -2.42 -7.92
CA PHE A 19 -0.68 -3.33 -6.76
C PHE A 19 -2.04 -3.50 -6.10
N ILE A 20 -2.87 -2.44 -6.04
CA ILE A 20 -4.27 -2.55 -5.61
C ILE A 20 -5.05 -3.52 -6.50
N LYS A 21 -4.89 -3.40 -7.82
CA LYS A 21 -5.56 -4.31 -8.78
C LYS A 21 -5.06 -5.75 -8.66
N GLU A 22 -3.75 -5.96 -8.51
CA GLU A 22 -3.19 -7.30 -8.32
C GLU A 22 -3.65 -7.93 -7.00
N LEU A 23 -3.76 -7.15 -5.92
CA LEU A 23 -4.34 -7.59 -4.65
C LEU A 23 -5.82 -7.98 -4.84
N ALA A 24 -6.62 -7.09 -5.43
CA ALA A 24 -8.04 -7.32 -5.65
C ALA A 24 -8.30 -8.53 -6.58
N ASP A 25 -7.46 -8.76 -7.59
CA ASP A 25 -7.55 -9.95 -8.45
C ASP A 25 -7.31 -11.24 -7.66
N ASN A 26 -6.29 -11.25 -6.79
CA ASN A 26 -6.02 -12.38 -5.89
C ASN A 26 -7.19 -12.65 -4.91
N GLU A 27 -7.96 -11.62 -4.56
CA GLU A 27 -9.16 -11.72 -3.71
C GLU A 27 -10.46 -11.94 -4.50
N LYS A 28 -10.39 -12.02 -5.84
CA LYS A 28 -11.54 -12.14 -6.75
C LYS A 28 -12.51 -10.95 -6.69
N MET A 29 -11.99 -9.77 -6.38
CA MET A 29 -12.73 -8.51 -6.21
C MET A 29 -12.26 -7.42 -7.21
N LEU A 30 -11.55 -7.78 -8.28
CA LEU A 30 -11.02 -6.81 -9.26
C LEU A 30 -12.09 -5.85 -9.82
N ASN A 31 -13.32 -6.34 -10.01
CA ASN A 31 -14.44 -5.54 -10.52
C ASN A 31 -14.94 -4.47 -9.53
N GLU A 32 -14.55 -4.55 -8.25
CA GLU A 32 -14.89 -3.55 -7.24
C GLU A 32 -13.88 -2.38 -7.20
N VAL A 33 -12.74 -2.51 -7.90
CA VAL A 33 -11.74 -1.44 -8.00
C VAL A 33 -12.23 -0.35 -8.95
N VAL A 34 -12.90 0.64 -8.38
CA VAL A 34 -13.34 1.87 -9.08
C VAL A 34 -12.30 2.99 -9.05
N ALA A 35 -11.23 2.84 -8.26
CA ALA A 35 -10.17 3.83 -8.15
C ALA A 35 -9.38 3.97 -9.46
N ASP A 36 -9.02 5.21 -9.77
CA ASP A 36 -8.11 5.58 -10.86
C ASP A 36 -6.93 6.41 -10.34
N GLU A 37 -5.99 6.75 -11.23
CA GLU A 37 -4.79 7.52 -10.86
C GLU A 37 -5.15 8.88 -10.26
N THR A 38 -6.13 9.59 -10.83
CA THR A 38 -6.58 10.91 -10.34
C THR A 38 -7.12 10.83 -8.91
N THR A 39 -7.92 9.80 -8.63
CA THR A 39 -8.50 9.57 -7.30
C THR A 39 -7.40 9.26 -6.28
N LEU A 40 -6.48 8.36 -6.62
CA LEU A 40 -5.36 8.02 -5.75
C LEU A 40 -4.46 9.22 -5.50
N GLU A 41 -4.13 10.01 -6.53
CA GLU A 41 -3.34 11.23 -6.36
C GLU A 41 -3.98 12.21 -5.38
N THR A 42 -5.28 12.43 -5.55
CA THR A 42 -6.04 13.35 -4.71
C THR A 42 -6.02 12.92 -3.24
N TRP A 43 -6.23 11.64 -2.95
CA TRP A 43 -6.37 11.17 -1.57
C TRP A 43 -5.03 10.93 -0.88
N ILE A 44 -4.03 10.40 -1.60
CA ILE A 44 -2.72 10.09 -1.05
C ILE A 44 -1.86 11.34 -0.97
N PHE A 45 -1.77 12.15 -2.03
CA PHE A 45 -0.78 13.23 -2.12
C PHE A 45 -1.36 14.63 -1.90
N ASP A 46 -2.58 14.93 -2.37
CA ASP A 46 -3.16 16.27 -2.18
C ASP A 46 -3.81 16.43 -0.80
N LYS A 47 -4.70 15.50 -0.44
CA LYS A 47 -5.42 15.51 0.84
C LYS A 47 -4.65 14.85 1.98
N GLN A 48 -3.64 14.05 1.67
CA GLN A 48 -2.80 13.31 2.63
C GLN A 48 -3.66 12.55 3.65
N LYS A 49 -4.63 11.78 3.14
CA LYS A 49 -5.55 10.96 3.95
C LYS A 49 -5.17 9.49 3.98
N ALA A 50 -4.30 9.06 3.09
CA ALA A 50 -3.70 7.75 3.09
C ALA A 50 -2.19 7.89 2.80
N GLU A 51 -1.42 6.95 3.30
CA GLU A 51 0.02 6.86 3.11
C GLU A 51 0.36 5.50 2.51
N VAL A 52 1.39 5.46 1.68
CA VAL A 52 1.88 4.22 1.06
C VAL A 52 3.37 4.08 1.30
N ILE A 53 3.78 2.89 1.73
CA ILE A 53 5.18 2.48 1.84
C ILE A 53 5.40 1.29 0.91
N PHE A 54 6.49 1.33 0.13
CA PHE A 54 6.94 0.20 -0.67
C PHE A 54 8.04 -0.57 0.05
N ALA A 55 8.02 -1.90 -0.08
CA ALA A 55 9.15 -2.77 0.20
C ALA A 55 9.95 -3.00 -1.10
N LEU A 56 11.28 -2.93 -0.98
CA LEU A 56 12.21 -3.07 -2.10
C LEU A 56 13.15 -4.24 -1.86
N GLU A 57 13.23 -5.17 -2.81
CA GLU A 57 14.28 -6.19 -2.90
C GLU A 57 15.27 -5.73 -3.99
N ASP A 58 16.54 -5.53 -3.63
CA ASP A 58 17.60 -5.11 -4.55
C ASP A 58 17.22 -3.87 -5.41
N GLY A 59 16.54 -2.92 -4.77
CA GLY A 59 16.11 -1.67 -5.40
C GLY A 59 14.84 -1.75 -6.25
N LYS A 60 14.13 -2.88 -6.25
CA LYS A 60 12.86 -3.06 -6.98
C LYS A 60 11.69 -3.23 -6.02
N GLU A 61 10.59 -2.55 -6.30
CA GLU A 61 9.35 -2.65 -5.54
C GLU A 61 8.73 -4.05 -5.68
N VAL A 62 8.67 -4.75 -4.54
CA VAL A 62 8.16 -6.13 -4.43
C VAL A 62 6.83 -6.22 -3.68
N GLY A 63 6.39 -5.12 -3.07
CA GLY A 63 5.12 -5.03 -2.36
C GLY A 63 4.87 -3.63 -1.80
N PHE A 64 3.67 -3.42 -1.27
CA PHE A 64 3.28 -2.17 -0.61
C PHE A 64 2.40 -2.41 0.62
N ALA A 65 2.35 -1.40 1.47
CA ALA A 65 1.35 -1.23 2.52
C ALA A 65 0.66 0.12 2.32
N LEU A 66 -0.68 0.15 2.35
CA LEU A 66 -1.48 1.36 2.37
C LEU A 66 -2.16 1.48 3.73
N PHE A 67 -2.01 2.62 4.39
CA PHE A 67 -2.57 2.85 5.71
C PHE A 67 -3.02 4.29 5.90
N PHE A 68 -3.80 4.53 6.95
CA PHE A 68 -4.24 5.87 7.34
C PHE A 68 -4.37 5.99 8.85
N HIS A 69 -4.39 7.23 9.34
CA HIS A 69 -4.47 7.52 10.77
C HIS A 69 -5.92 7.50 11.24
N ASN A 70 -6.16 6.86 12.38
CA ASN A 70 -7.44 6.88 13.08
C ASN A 70 -7.26 7.40 14.51
N PHE A 71 -8.38 7.62 15.20
CA PHE A 71 -8.36 8.03 16.59
C PHE A 71 -9.38 7.22 17.40
N SER A 72 -8.91 6.55 18.44
CA SER A 72 -9.78 5.82 19.36
C SER A 72 -10.36 6.78 20.40
N THR A 73 -11.67 6.98 20.38
CA THR A 73 -12.37 7.83 21.37
C THR A 73 -12.39 7.20 22.76
N PHE A 74 -12.29 5.88 22.85
CA PHE A 74 -12.30 5.17 24.14
C PHE A 74 -10.90 5.14 24.76
N LEU A 75 -9.85 5.02 23.95
CA LEU A 75 -8.47 5.04 24.43
C LEU A 75 -7.87 6.44 24.46
N GLY A 76 -8.49 7.42 23.79
CA GLY A 76 -8.00 8.79 23.67
C GLY A 76 -6.66 8.90 22.95
N ARG A 77 -6.40 8.05 21.95
CA ARG A 77 -5.10 7.94 21.26
C ARG A 77 -5.25 7.83 19.74
N ALA A 78 -4.32 8.47 19.04
CA ALA A 78 -4.13 8.25 17.61
C ALA A 78 -3.57 6.85 17.37
N GLY A 79 -3.90 6.27 16.22
CA GLY A 79 -3.43 4.98 15.76
C GLY A 79 -3.36 4.93 14.24
N ILE A 80 -3.01 3.76 13.73
CA ILE A 80 -2.95 3.47 12.31
C ILE A 80 -3.94 2.34 12.01
N TYR A 81 -4.67 2.50 10.90
CA TYR A 81 -5.40 1.43 10.26
C TYR A 81 -4.65 1.02 8.99
N LEU A 82 -4.23 -0.24 8.93
CA LEU A 82 -3.63 -0.84 7.75
C LEU A 82 -4.75 -1.36 6.85
N GLU A 83 -4.93 -0.72 5.71
CA GLU A 83 -5.98 -1.06 4.74
C GLU A 83 -5.52 -2.22 3.86
N ASP A 84 -4.42 -2.01 3.11
CA ASP A 84 -3.89 -3.00 2.18
C ASP A 84 -2.48 -3.41 2.58
N LEU A 85 -2.19 -4.70 2.44
CA LEU A 85 -0.85 -5.26 2.52
C LEU A 85 -0.67 -6.30 1.43
N TYR A 86 0.23 -6.02 0.49
CA TYR A 86 0.46 -6.88 -0.66
C TYR A 86 1.93 -7.08 -0.95
N VAL A 87 2.27 -8.32 -1.33
CA VAL A 87 3.57 -8.71 -1.86
C VAL A 87 3.33 -9.49 -3.14
N LYS A 88 4.08 -9.14 -4.19
CA LYS A 88 4.04 -9.82 -5.50
C LYS A 88 4.15 -11.34 -5.34
N PRO A 89 3.34 -12.15 -6.04
CA PRO A 89 3.32 -13.61 -5.91
C PRO A 89 4.71 -14.27 -5.94
N GLU A 90 5.57 -13.84 -6.87
CA GLU A 90 6.94 -14.33 -7.04
C GLU A 90 7.89 -13.99 -5.89
N CYS A 91 7.51 -13.03 -5.04
CA CYS A 91 8.27 -12.58 -3.87
C CYS A 91 7.70 -13.13 -2.55
N ARG A 92 6.59 -13.89 -2.58
CA ARG A 92 5.97 -14.49 -1.38
C ARG A 92 6.82 -15.61 -0.80
N GLY A 93 6.59 -15.95 0.47
CA GLY A 93 7.36 -16.97 1.21
C GLY A 93 8.73 -16.50 1.70
N LYS A 94 9.17 -15.28 1.34
CA LYS A 94 10.43 -14.66 1.79
C LYS A 94 10.31 -13.83 3.08
N GLY A 95 9.12 -13.77 3.68
CA GLY A 95 8.88 -13.07 4.95
C GLY A 95 8.58 -11.56 4.84
N TYR A 96 8.49 -10.99 3.64
CA TYR A 96 8.30 -9.54 3.45
C TYR A 96 7.04 -8.98 4.12
N GLY A 97 5.93 -9.73 4.11
CA GLY A 97 4.71 -9.30 4.80
C GLY A 97 4.87 -9.13 6.32
N LYS A 98 5.85 -9.77 6.96
CA LYS A 98 6.15 -9.59 8.40
C LYS A 98 7.11 -8.42 8.66
N LEU A 99 7.75 -7.89 7.62
CA LEU A 99 8.72 -6.80 7.74
C LEU A 99 8.07 -5.42 7.57
N PHE A 100 6.91 -5.36 6.91
CA PHE A 100 6.02 -4.19 6.98
C PHE A 100 5.52 -4.01 8.42
#